data_AF-A0A936Q052-F1
#
_entry.id   AF-A0A936Q052-F1
#
_cell.length_a   1.000
_cell.length_b   1.000
_cell.length_c   1.000
_cell.angle_alpha   90.00
_cell.angle_beta   90.00
_cell.angle_gamma   90.00
#
_symmetry.space_group_name_H-M   'P 1'
#
loop_
_entity.id
_entity.type
_entity.pdbx_description
1 polymer ?
#
loop_
_entity_poly.entity_id
_entity_poly.type
_entity_poly.pdbx_seq_one_letter_code
_entity_poly.pdbx_strand_id
1 'polypeptide(L)'
;MSMPLGPETRYAWRMRARTVLLPAAFLLVLGLVSLPALGIDPALIAPRAPELEEALRGQRGLLEEVRALEVAASRVHNRWAERGLNEGKGAACADEIALSLGARGRALGAELGKRVQRSRAGQSRVEAMSGSQTVLPLLDAARRDELRTLRERVDRHARVYLELSAWQSLYVEPRLKGCTPQLAVGAGLSLTGPDGELVQSEAVAALVVDAGVVCPGALQVSPGVVVLRGPSCWSPGPGCACEPGVVEPAAVLGEAPPLPPPPEVEPPLPAPPAPGPAPEEGPPSGPTPT
;
A
#
# COMPACT_ATOMS: atom_id res chain seq x y z
N MET A 1 77.64 36.25 19.08
CA MET A 1 77.07 37.40 19.80
C MET A 1 75.61 37.10 20.06
N SER A 2 75.29 36.67 21.29
CA SER A 2 73.95 36.24 21.69
C SER A 2 73.44 37.23 22.72
N MET A 3 72.37 37.97 22.39
CA MET A 3 71.75 38.90 23.33
C MET A 3 70.86 38.14 24.32
N PRO A 4 70.99 38.37 25.63
CA PRO A 4 70.11 37.77 26.63
C PRO A 4 68.75 38.49 26.61
N LEU A 5 67.70 37.75 26.28
CA LEU A 5 66.31 38.21 26.43
C LEU A 5 65.97 38.32 27.93
N GLY A 6 65.63 39.53 28.36
CA GLY A 6 65.29 39.84 29.75
C GLY A 6 64.03 39.11 30.25
N PRO A 7 63.89 38.96 31.58
CA PRO A 7 62.85 38.16 32.25
C PRO A 7 61.40 38.63 32.01
N GLU A 8 61.21 39.84 31.47
CA GLU A 8 59.92 40.47 31.19
C GLU A 8 59.10 39.77 30.08
N THR A 9 59.72 39.00 29.18
CA THR A 9 59.01 38.40 28.03
C THR A 9 58.35 37.05 28.33
N ARG A 10 58.60 36.45 29.50
CA ARG A 10 58.06 35.12 29.85
C ARG A 10 56.61 35.14 30.34
N TYR A 11 56.09 36.29 30.80
CA TYR A 11 54.72 36.39 31.32
C TYR A 11 53.65 36.62 30.25
N ALA A 12 53.98 37.27 29.14
CA ALA A 12 53.02 37.58 28.07
C ALA A 12 52.51 36.33 27.32
N TRP A 13 53.35 35.29 27.20
CA TRP A 13 53.01 34.06 26.47
C TRP A 13 52.07 33.12 27.26
N ARG A 14 52.16 33.07 28.59
CA ARG A 14 51.29 32.21 29.41
C ARG A 14 49.85 32.73 29.52
N MET A 15 49.63 34.05 29.46
CA MET A 15 48.26 34.59 29.48
C MET A 15 47.53 34.43 28.14
N ARG A 16 48.22 34.53 26.99
CA ARG A 16 47.61 34.35 25.66
C ARG A 16 47.25 32.88 25.37
N ALA A 17 48.04 31.92 25.84
CA ALA A 17 47.70 30.50 25.68
C ALA A 17 46.43 30.10 26.46
N ARG A 18 46.21 30.67 27.66
CA ARG A 18 45.02 30.39 28.50
C ARG A 18 43.74 31.02 27.96
N THR A 19 43.82 32.16 27.28
CA THR A 19 42.63 32.87 26.74
C THR A 19 42.12 32.27 25.42
N VAL A 20 42.94 31.53 24.68
CA VAL A 20 42.54 30.92 23.40
C VAL A 20 42.17 29.43 23.53
N LEU A 21 42.81 28.68 24.42
CA LEU A 21 42.55 27.23 24.56
C LEU A 21 41.25 26.90 25.30
N LEU A 22 40.85 27.72 26.28
CA LEU A 22 39.62 27.52 27.05
C LEU A 22 38.33 27.63 26.23
N PRO A 23 38.12 28.66 25.37
CA PRO A 23 36.91 28.74 24.56
C PRO A 23 36.85 27.67 23.46
N ALA A 24 38.00 27.27 22.90
CA ALA A 24 38.05 26.20 21.90
C ALA A 24 37.66 24.83 22.49
N ALA A 25 38.17 24.49 23.68
CA ALA A 25 37.77 23.27 24.38
C ALA A 25 36.29 23.31 24.82
N PHE A 26 35.80 24.48 25.25
CA PHE A 26 34.40 24.65 25.66
C PHE A 26 33.44 24.53 24.47
N LEU A 27 33.78 25.06 23.29
CA LEU A 27 32.99 24.90 22.05
C LEU A 27 33.01 23.46 21.54
N LEU A 28 34.12 22.73 21.70
CA LEU A 28 34.23 21.33 21.29
C LEU A 28 33.40 20.42 22.21
N VAL A 29 33.41 20.68 23.52
CA VAL A 29 32.54 20.00 24.49
C VAL A 29 31.07 20.40 24.31
N LEU A 30 30.75 21.69 24.07
CA LEU A 30 29.38 22.10 23.77
C LEU A 30 28.88 21.46 22.47
N GLY A 31 29.71 21.37 21.43
CA GLY A 31 29.37 20.69 20.18
C GLY A 31 29.09 19.21 20.38
N LEU A 32 29.91 18.52 21.18
CA LEU A 32 29.71 17.10 21.53
C LEU A 32 28.47 16.86 22.39
N VAL A 33 28.12 17.77 23.29
CA VAL A 33 26.93 17.68 24.15
C VAL A 33 25.64 18.14 23.44
N SER A 34 25.75 18.95 22.38
CA SER A 34 24.61 19.44 21.58
C SER A 34 24.23 18.51 20.42
N LEU A 35 25.05 17.51 20.08
CA LEU A 35 24.73 16.50 19.06
C LEU A 35 23.37 15.78 19.26
N PRO A 36 22.95 15.38 20.47
CA PRO A 36 21.60 14.84 20.69
C PRO A 36 20.49 15.87 20.48
N ALA A 37 20.76 17.17 20.61
CA ALA A 37 19.76 18.23 20.39
C ALA A 37 19.43 18.46 18.90
N LEU A 38 20.27 17.95 17.98
CA LEU A 38 20.01 17.96 16.53
C LEU A 38 19.19 16.75 16.06
N GLY A 39 18.79 15.84 16.96
CA GLY A 39 18.04 14.64 16.60
C GLY A 39 18.82 13.66 15.72
N ILE A 40 20.15 13.78 15.67
CA ILE A 40 21.00 12.82 14.97
C ILE A 40 21.07 11.57 15.85
N ASP A 41 20.39 10.52 15.39
CA ASP A 41 20.43 9.21 16.05
C ASP A 41 21.90 8.75 16.16
N PRO A 42 22.44 8.55 17.37
CA PRO A 42 23.83 8.11 17.55
C PRO A 42 24.12 6.77 16.87
N ALA A 43 23.10 5.94 16.60
CA ALA A 43 23.22 4.72 15.81
C ALA A 43 23.63 4.99 14.35
N LEU A 44 23.44 6.20 13.84
CA LEU A 44 23.89 6.59 12.50
C LEU A 44 25.40 6.92 12.44
N ILE A 45 26.02 7.23 13.58
CA ILE A 45 27.43 7.65 13.65
C ILE A 45 28.33 6.45 13.98
N ALA A 46 27.88 5.59 14.90
CA ALA A 46 28.63 4.42 15.33
C ALA A 46 27.68 3.23 15.61
N PRO A 47 27.10 2.63 14.55
CA PRO A 47 26.15 1.54 14.74
C PRO A 47 26.81 0.34 15.43
N ARG A 48 26.06 -0.32 16.29
CA ARG A 48 26.41 -1.55 16.98
C ARG A 48 25.70 -2.73 16.32
N ALA A 49 26.17 -3.94 16.61
CA ALA A 49 25.56 -5.16 16.06
C ALA A 49 24.04 -5.26 16.31
N PRO A 50 23.49 -4.94 17.50
CA PRO A 50 22.04 -4.99 17.73
C PRO A 50 21.24 -4.04 16.82
N GLU A 51 21.79 -2.87 16.51
CA GLU A 51 21.14 -1.87 15.64
C GLU A 51 21.12 -2.35 14.18
N LEU A 52 22.19 -3.01 13.71
CA LEU A 52 22.18 -3.66 12.40
C LEU A 52 21.14 -4.79 12.35
N GLU A 53 21.05 -5.63 13.39
CA GLU A 53 20.07 -6.72 13.43
C GLU A 53 18.62 -6.20 13.41
N GLU A 54 18.34 -5.11 14.13
CA GLU A 54 17.04 -4.44 14.10
C GLU A 54 16.73 -3.91 12.70
N ALA A 55 17.69 -3.22 12.08
CA ALA A 55 17.54 -2.68 10.73
C ALA A 55 17.30 -3.81 9.70
N LEU A 56 18.00 -4.94 9.83
CA LEU A 56 17.79 -6.12 9.00
C LEU A 56 16.39 -6.72 9.20
N ARG A 57 15.93 -6.86 10.44
CA ARG A 57 14.58 -7.39 10.72
C ARG A 57 13.50 -6.47 10.15
N GLY A 58 13.64 -5.17 10.33
CA GLY A 58 12.74 -4.17 9.75
C GLY A 58 12.73 -4.22 8.22
N GLN A 59 13.90 -4.37 7.60
CA GLN A 59 14.02 -4.50 6.14
C GLN A 59 13.37 -5.79 5.61
N ARG A 60 13.54 -6.93 6.30
CA ARG A 60 12.88 -8.20 5.95
C ARG A 60 11.35 -8.07 6.00
N GLY A 61 10.82 -7.50 7.09
CA GLY A 61 9.38 -7.27 7.24
C GLY A 61 8.82 -6.35 6.14
N LEU A 62 9.54 -5.28 5.78
CA LEU A 62 9.13 -4.39 4.71
C LEU A 62 9.15 -5.07 3.33
N LEU A 63 10.10 -5.97 3.07
CA LEU A 63 10.14 -6.75 1.82
C LEU A 63 8.98 -7.74 1.71
N GLU A 64 8.50 -8.30 2.83
CA GLU A 64 7.28 -9.12 2.84
C GLU A 64 6.04 -8.31 2.49
N GLU A 65 5.92 -7.09 3.03
CA GLU A 65 4.83 -6.17 2.67
C GLU A 65 4.87 -5.78 1.19
N VAL A 66 6.06 -5.45 0.66
CA VAL A 66 6.24 -5.16 -0.76
C VAL A 66 5.80 -6.35 -1.61
N ARG A 67 6.20 -7.57 -1.24
CA ARG A 67 5.78 -8.79 -1.95
C ARG A 67 4.25 -8.97 -1.92
N ALA A 68 3.60 -8.75 -0.77
CA ALA A 68 2.14 -8.86 -0.66
C ALA A 68 1.42 -7.86 -1.58
N LEU A 69 1.94 -6.64 -1.69
CA LEU A 69 1.42 -5.61 -2.60
C LEU A 69 1.65 -5.96 -4.07
N GLU A 70 2.82 -6.48 -4.43
CA GLU A 70 3.11 -6.94 -5.80
C GLU A 70 2.17 -8.07 -6.22
N VAL A 71 1.94 -9.05 -5.36
CA VAL A 71 1.00 -10.14 -5.62
C VAL A 71 -0.41 -9.58 -5.84
N ALA A 72 -0.88 -8.70 -4.96
CA ALA A 72 -2.20 -8.10 -5.08
C ALA A 72 -2.34 -7.27 -6.37
N ALA A 73 -1.38 -6.41 -6.68
CA ALA A 73 -1.38 -5.58 -7.89
C ALA A 73 -1.33 -6.43 -9.17
N SER A 74 -0.45 -7.44 -9.22
CA SER A 74 -0.34 -8.36 -10.35
C SER A 74 -1.65 -9.12 -10.58
N ARG A 75 -2.34 -9.53 -9.51
CA ARG A 75 -3.64 -10.22 -9.59
C ARG A 75 -4.71 -9.31 -10.18
N VAL A 76 -4.78 -8.06 -9.74
CA VAL A 76 -5.70 -7.05 -10.30
C VAL A 76 -5.42 -6.83 -11.78
N HIS A 77 -4.15 -6.71 -12.17
CA HIS A 77 -3.74 -6.52 -13.56
C HIS A 77 -4.07 -7.73 -14.44
N ASN A 78 -3.82 -8.94 -13.96
CA ASN A 78 -4.20 -10.16 -14.67
C ASN A 78 -5.72 -10.28 -14.84
N ARG A 79 -6.49 -10.01 -13.77
CA ARG A 79 -7.95 -10.05 -13.82
C ARG A 79 -8.52 -9.03 -14.80
N TRP A 80 -7.92 -7.85 -14.85
CA TRP A 80 -8.26 -6.83 -15.82
C TRP A 80 -7.92 -7.27 -17.26
N ALA A 81 -6.74 -7.88 -17.48
CA ALA A 81 -6.34 -8.39 -18.78
C ALA A 81 -7.29 -9.49 -19.30
N GLU A 82 -7.63 -10.47 -18.46
CA GLU A 82 -8.60 -11.52 -18.76
C GLU A 82 -9.93 -10.95 -19.25
N ARG A 83 -10.40 -9.87 -18.61
CA ARG A 83 -11.66 -9.22 -18.97
C ARG A 83 -11.56 -8.44 -20.28
N GLY A 84 -10.49 -7.68 -20.46
CA GLY A 84 -10.24 -6.92 -21.70
C GLY A 84 -9.94 -7.78 -22.93
N LEU A 85 -9.59 -9.05 -22.76
CA LEU A 85 -9.53 -10.03 -23.87
C LEU A 85 -10.93 -10.47 -24.34
N ASN A 86 -11.92 -10.43 -23.44
CA ASN A 86 -13.28 -10.89 -23.71
C ASN A 86 -14.22 -9.75 -24.15
N GLU A 87 -13.89 -8.50 -23.82
CA GLU A 87 -14.73 -7.33 -24.07
C GLU A 87 -14.00 -6.30 -24.95
N GLY A 88 -14.64 -5.83 -26.02
CA GLY A 88 -14.08 -4.82 -26.93
C GLY A 88 -13.72 -3.50 -26.24
N LYS A 89 -12.90 -2.66 -26.89
CA LYS A 89 -12.25 -1.45 -26.35
C LYS A 89 -13.16 -0.33 -25.76
N GLY A 90 -14.47 -0.51 -25.64
CA GLY A 90 -15.43 0.52 -25.22
C GLY A 90 -16.28 0.23 -23.98
N ALA A 91 -16.23 -0.97 -23.40
CA ALA A 91 -17.17 -1.37 -22.33
C ALA A 91 -16.76 -0.98 -20.90
N ALA A 92 -15.50 -0.54 -20.68
CA ALA A 92 -14.93 -0.41 -19.34
C ALA A 92 -15.64 0.60 -18.41
N CYS A 93 -16.24 1.68 -18.95
CA CYS A 93 -16.95 2.65 -18.10
C CYS A 93 -18.34 2.17 -17.65
N ALA A 94 -18.97 1.24 -18.38
CA ALA A 94 -20.29 0.71 -18.05
C ALA A 94 -20.22 -0.52 -17.15
N ASP A 95 -19.00 -1.01 -16.89
CA ASP A 95 -18.76 -2.23 -16.15
C ASP A 95 -18.17 -1.93 -14.77
N GLU A 96 -19.00 -2.11 -13.74
CA GLU A 96 -18.65 -1.86 -12.34
C GLU A 96 -17.44 -2.69 -11.87
N ILE A 97 -17.27 -3.91 -12.40
CA ILE A 97 -16.15 -4.77 -12.05
C ILE A 97 -14.85 -4.18 -12.61
N ALA A 98 -14.85 -3.75 -13.88
CA ALA A 98 -13.72 -3.02 -14.44
C ALA A 98 -13.44 -1.78 -13.59
N LEU A 99 -14.42 -0.89 -13.36
CA LEU A 99 -14.21 0.30 -12.53
C LEU A 99 -13.58 -0.01 -11.16
N SER A 100 -14.04 -1.07 -10.49
CA SER A 100 -13.48 -1.54 -9.22
C SER A 100 -12.03 -2.02 -9.35
N LEU A 101 -11.71 -2.86 -10.34
CA LEU A 101 -10.34 -3.32 -10.59
C LEU A 101 -9.40 -2.15 -10.91
N GLY A 102 -9.88 -1.16 -11.64
CA GLY A 102 -9.14 0.06 -11.96
C GLY A 102 -8.79 0.86 -10.71
N ALA A 103 -9.78 1.07 -9.84
CA ALA A 103 -9.60 1.74 -8.56
C ALA A 103 -8.62 0.96 -7.64
N ARG A 104 -8.77 -0.37 -7.55
CA ARG A 104 -7.86 -1.25 -6.80
C ARG A 104 -6.42 -1.12 -7.32
N GLY A 105 -6.24 -1.16 -8.64
CA GLY A 105 -4.92 -1.04 -9.29
C GLY A 105 -4.21 0.29 -8.96
N ARG A 106 -4.94 1.42 -8.98
CA ARG A 106 -4.40 2.73 -8.60
C ARG A 106 -3.95 2.78 -7.14
N ALA A 107 -4.82 2.34 -6.23
CA ALA A 107 -4.55 2.38 -4.80
C ALA A 107 -3.36 1.48 -4.42
N LEU A 108 -3.34 0.23 -4.93
CA LEU A 108 -2.25 -0.71 -4.70
C LEU A 108 -0.94 -0.22 -5.32
N GLY A 109 -0.97 0.29 -6.56
CA GLY A 109 0.23 0.81 -7.23
C GLY A 109 0.85 2.01 -6.50
N ALA A 110 0.02 2.92 -5.97
CA ALA A 110 0.50 4.05 -5.19
C ALA A 110 1.16 3.60 -3.88
N GLU A 111 0.56 2.66 -3.16
CA GLU A 111 1.15 2.14 -1.92
C GLU A 111 2.42 1.30 -2.18
N LEU A 112 2.42 0.47 -3.23
CA LEU A 112 3.59 -0.29 -3.65
C LEU A 112 4.78 0.63 -3.93
N GLY A 113 4.56 1.72 -4.67
CA GLY A 113 5.59 2.72 -4.93
C GLY A 113 6.20 3.29 -3.65
N LYS A 114 5.37 3.67 -2.66
CA LYS A 114 5.84 4.18 -1.36
C LYS A 114 6.67 3.13 -0.61
N ARG A 115 6.20 1.87 -0.57
CA ARG A 115 6.87 0.78 0.17
C ARG A 115 8.20 0.38 -0.49
N VAL A 116 8.26 0.35 -1.83
CA VAL A 116 9.51 0.13 -2.57
C VAL A 116 10.51 1.24 -2.29
N GLN A 117 10.12 2.52 -2.34
CA GLN A 117 11.05 3.61 -2.02
C GLN A 117 11.52 3.56 -0.56
N ARG A 118 10.62 3.24 0.38
CA ARG A 118 10.97 3.02 1.79
C ARG A 118 11.96 1.87 1.93
N SER A 119 11.79 0.79 1.17
CA SER A 119 12.68 -0.38 1.17
C SER A 119 14.05 -0.06 0.60
N ARG A 120 14.14 0.74 -0.47
CA ARG A 120 15.42 1.23 -1.00
C ARG A 120 16.16 2.12 0.00
N ALA A 121 15.44 3.02 0.68
CA ALA A 121 16.00 3.84 1.74
C ALA A 121 16.47 2.99 2.94
N GLY A 122 15.68 1.98 3.33
CA GLY A 122 16.05 1.01 4.37
C GLY A 122 17.30 0.21 4.03
N GLN A 123 17.38 -0.30 2.79
CA GLN A 123 18.56 -1.00 2.28
C GLN A 123 19.80 -0.12 2.31
N SER A 124 19.69 1.14 1.86
CA SER A 124 20.81 2.10 1.89
C SER A 124 21.33 2.32 3.31
N ARG A 125 20.44 2.35 4.32
CA ARG A 125 20.83 2.43 5.74
C ARG A 125 21.55 1.17 6.21
N VAL A 126 21.03 -0.01 5.87
CA VAL A 126 21.66 -1.30 6.20
C VAL A 126 23.06 -1.41 5.58
N GLU A 127 23.23 -0.98 4.33
CA GLU A 127 24.53 -0.93 3.65
C GLU A 127 25.50 0.02 4.35
N ALA A 128 25.04 1.22 4.72
CA ALA A 128 25.87 2.17 5.48
C ALA A 128 26.29 1.61 6.84
N MET A 129 25.38 0.96 7.57
CA MET A 129 25.68 0.34 8.87
C MET A 129 26.65 -0.83 8.74
N SER A 130 26.45 -1.72 7.76
CA SER A 130 27.33 -2.87 7.53
C SER A 130 28.74 -2.48 7.07
N GLY A 131 28.89 -1.33 6.42
CA GLY A 131 30.18 -0.74 6.05
C GLY A 131 30.90 0.01 7.18
N SER A 132 30.28 0.19 8.35
CA SER A 132 30.90 0.92 9.46
C SER A 132 32.08 0.14 10.06
N GLN A 133 33.09 0.86 10.57
CA GLN A 133 34.25 0.21 11.21
C GLN A 133 33.90 -0.55 12.49
N THR A 134 32.79 -0.21 13.15
CA THR A 134 32.32 -0.85 14.37
C THR A 134 31.60 -2.17 14.10
N VAL A 135 31.03 -2.34 12.90
CA VAL A 135 30.23 -3.53 12.53
C VAL A 135 30.98 -4.44 11.57
N LEU A 136 31.74 -3.89 10.63
CA LEU A 136 32.46 -4.63 9.58
C LEU A 136 33.29 -5.82 10.11
N PRO A 137 34.03 -5.72 11.23
CA PRO A 137 34.81 -6.85 11.77
C PRO A 137 33.93 -8.00 12.29
N LEU A 138 32.65 -7.73 12.56
CA LEU A 138 31.69 -8.70 13.09
C LEU A 138 30.93 -9.44 11.98
N LEU A 139 31.11 -9.05 10.71
CA LEU A 139 30.41 -9.64 9.58
C LEU A 139 31.17 -10.83 8.98
N ASP A 140 30.70 -12.03 9.27
CA ASP A 140 31.15 -13.24 8.60
C ASP A 140 30.71 -13.31 7.12
N ALA A 141 31.10 -14.38 6.44
CA ALA A 141 30.74 -14.58 5.03
C ALA A 141 29.24 -14.81 4.84
N ALA A 142 28.57 -15.50 5.76
CA ALA A 142 27.14 -15.81 5.68
C ALA A 142 26.31 -14.53 5.80
N ARG A 143 26.64 -13.64 6.73
CA ARG A 143 25.95 -12.36 6.90
C ARG A 143 26.17 -11.42 5.71
N ARG A 144 27.37 -11.41 5.12
CA ARG A 144 27.63 -10.67 3.88
C ARG A 144 26.80 -11.19 2.71
N ASP A 145 26.64 -12.50 2.59
CA ASP A 145 25.79 -13.10 1.56
C ASP A 145 24.31 -12.77 1.76
N GLU A 146 23.84 -12.77 3.01
CA GLU A 146 22.49 -12.34 3.34
C GLU A 146 22.23 -10.88 2.95
N LEU A 147 23.16 -9.97 3.28
CA LEU A 147 23.07 -8.55 2.90
C LEU A 147 22.98 -8.38 1.38
N ARG A 148 23.77 -9.15 0.63
CA ARG A 148 23.72 -9.18 -0.84
C ARG A 148 22.35 -9.68 -1.34
N THR A 149 21.86 -10.78 -0.79
CA THR A 149 20.55 -11.34 -1.16
C THR A 149 19.41 -10.35 -0.88
N LEU A 150 19.46 -9.63 0.25
CA LEU A 150 18.49 -8.59 0.57
C LEU A 150 18.52 -7.45 -0.45
N ARG A 151 19.72 -6.97 -0.82
CA ARG A 151 19.88 -5.96 -1.86
C ARG A 151 19.28 -6.41 -3.19
N GLU A 152 19.59 -7.62 -3.63
CA GLU A 152 19.08 -8.18 -4.89
C GLU A 152 17.56 -8.31 -4.89
N ARG A 153 16.96 -8.62 -3.73
CA ARG A 153 15.49 -8.61 -3.56
C ARG A 153 14.92 -7.22 -3.72
N VAL A 154 15.51 -6.20 -3.08
CA VAL A 154 15.08 -4.80 -3.22
C VAL A 154 15.11 -4.35 -4.68
N ASP A 155 16.21 -4.64 -5.38
CA ASP A 155 16.37 -4.29 -6.80
C ASP A 155 15.34 -5.03 -7.69
N ARG A 156 15.05 -6.29 -7.38
CA ARG A 156 13.99 -7.05 -8.05
C ARG A 156 12.62 -6.41 -7.88
N HIS A 157 12.25 -6.07 -6.64
CA HIS A 157 10.96 -5.44 -6.36
C HIS A 157 10.84 -4.05 -7.01
N ALA A 158 11.94 -3.29 -7.07
CA ALA A 158 11.98 -2.03 -7.79
C ALA A 158 11.68 -2.20 -9.29
N ARG A 159 12.22 -3.25 -9.94
CA ARG A 159 11.91 -3.56 -11.34
C ARG A 159 10.45 -3.97 -11.54
N VAL A 160 9.94 -4.87 -10.69
CA VAL A 160 8.53 -5.31 -10.74
C VAL A 160 7.58 -4.13 -10.59
N TYR A 161 7.86 -3.20 -9.67
CA TYR A 161 7.07 -1.98 -9.53
C TYR A 161 7.04 -1.15 -10.83
N LEU A 162 8.18 -0.99 -11.52
CA LEU A 162 8.22 -0.26 -12.79
C LEU A 162 7.39 -0.97 -13.87
N GLU A 163 7.45 -2.30 -13.94
CA GLU A 163 6.65 -3.11 -14.86
C GLU A 163 5.14 -2.95 -14.60
N LEU A 164 4.71 -3.09 -13.34
CA LEU A 164 3.31 -2.92 -12.95
C LEU A 164 2.83 -1.47 -13.17
N SER A 165 3.68 -0.48 -12.89
CA SER A 165 3.36 0.93 -13.11
C SER A 165 3.23 1.26 -14.60
N ALA A 166 4.12 0.73 -15.43
CA ALA A 166 4.02 0.84 -16.88
C ALA A 166 2.74 0.16 -17.38
N TRP A 167 2.41 -1.02 -16.86
CA TRP A 167 1.18 -1.72 -17.24
C TRP A 167 -0.08 -0.89 -16.89
N GLN A 168 -0.17 -0.39 -15.67
CA GLN A 168 -1.29 0.47 -15.24
C GLN A 168 -1.42 1.70 -16.15
N SER A 169 -0.32 2.43 -16.37
CA SER A 169 -0.34 3.70 -17.11
C SER A 169 -0.56 3.53 -18.61
N LEU A 170 -0.05 2.47 -19.23
CA LEU A 170 -0.12 2.25 -20.68
C LEU A 170 -1.34 1.43 -21.11
N TYR A 171 -1.87 0.57 -20.23
CA TYR A 171 -2.96 -0.35 -20.60
C TYR A 171 -4.28 -0.06 -19.87
N VAL A 172 -4.27 0.23 -18.57
CA VAL A 172 -5.50 0.44 -17.79
C VAL A 172 -6.01 1.86 -17.91
N GLU A 173 -5.18 2.84 -17.54
CA GLU A 173 -5.59 4.25 -17.46
C GLU A 173 -6.18 4.78 -18.77
N PRO A 174 -5.65 4.46 -19.96
CA PRO A 174 -6.24 4.91 -21.21
C PRO A 174 -7.66 4.37 -21.45
N ARG A 175 -7.98 3.17 -20.94
CA ARG A 175 -9.31 2.55 -21.04
C ARG A 175 -10.29 3.09 -20.01
N LEU A 176 -9.78 3.61 -18.89
CA LEU A 176 -10.56 4.26 -17.85
C LEU A 176 -10.72 5.78 -18.06
N LYS A 177 -10.16 6.33 -19.14
CA LYS A 177 -10.22 7.75 -19.42
C LYS A 177 -11.67 8.20 -19.58
N GLY A 178 -12.11 9.11 -18.71
CA GLY A 178 -13.48 9.63 -18.70
C GLY A 178 -14.46 8.81 -17.86
N CYS A 179 -14.03 7.70 -17.25
CA CYS A 179 -14.83 7.01 -16.23
C CYS A 179 -14.49 7.52 -14.82
N THR A 180 -15.33 7.18 -13.84
CA THR A 180 -15.07 7.40 -12.41
C THR A 180 -14.87 6.04 -11.70
N PRO A 181 -13.63 5.53 -11.61
CA PRO A 181 -13.36 4.27 -10.92
C PRO A 181 -13.66 4.41 -9.43
N GLN A 182 -14.41 3.47 -8.88
CA GLN A 182 -14.77 3.43 -7.47
C GLN A 182 -14.43 2.06 -6.89
N LEU A 183 -13.95 2.05 -5.65
CA LEU A 183 -13.72 0.79 -4.93
C LEU A 183 -15.08 0.20 -4.55
N ALA A 184 -15.32 -1.04 -4.97
CA ALA A 184 -16.46 -1.82 -4.50
C ALA A 184 -15.97 -2.87 -3.49
N VAL A 185 -16.62 -2.90 -2.32
CA VAL A 185 -16.45 -3.95 -1.31
C VAL A 185 -16.66 -5.30 -1.96
N GLY A 186 -15.78 -6.25 -1.65
CA GLY A 186 -15.91 -7.59 -2.21
C GLY A 186 -14.73 -8.47 -1.91
N ALA A 187 -14.91 -9.74 -2.27
CA ALA A 187 -13.87 -10.74 -2.22
C ALA A 187 -12.60 -10.27 -2.97
N GLY A 188 -11.44 -10.74 -2.49
CA GLY A 188 -10.18 -10.52 -3.17
C GLY A 188 -10.06 -11.39 -4.41
N LEU A 189 -8.82 -11.60 -4.82
CA LEU A 189 -8.46 -12.34 -6.02
C LEU A 189 -7.60 -13.53 -5.61
N SER A 190 -8.25 -14.67 -5.39
CA SER A 190 -7.64 -15.92 -4.95
C SER A 190 -6.44 -16.33 -5.82
N LEU A 191 -5.49 -16.99 -5.16
CA LEU A 191 -4.46 -17.79 -5.82
C LEU A 191 -4.88 -19.25 -5.76
N THR A 192 -5.29 -19.81 -6.89
CA THR A 192 -5.44 -21.26 -7.00
C THR A 192 -4.15 -21.85 -7.54
N GLY A 193 -3.56 -22.80 -6.82
CA GLY A 193 -2.43 -23.58 -7.27
C GLY A 193 -2.84 -24.52 -8.42
N PRO A 194 -1.87 -25.18 -9.08
CA PRO A 194 -2.13 -26.12 -10.17
C PRO A 194 -3.09 -27.26 -9.75
N ASP A 195 -3.09 -27.63 -8.47
CA ASP A 195 -3.93 -28.68 -7.90
C ASP A 195 -5.29 -28.19 -7.38
N GLY A 196 -5.65 -26.93 -7.63
CA GLY A 196 -6.91 -26.36 -7.13
C GLY A 196 -6.85 -25.81 -5.69
N GLU A 197 -5.72 -26.00 -4.98
CA GLU A 197 -5.56 -25.54 -3.59
C GLU A 197 -5.29 -24.03 -3.50
N LEU A 198 -5.86 -23.36 -2.49
CA LEU A 198 -5.59 -21.95 -2.24
C LEU A 198 -4.15 -21.76 -1.74
N VAL A 199 -3.32 -21.04 -2.51
CA VAL A 199 -1.98 -20.68 -2.07
C VAL A 199 -2.09 -19.56 -1.06
N GLN A 200 -2.02 -19.91 0.22
CA GLN A 200 -1.99 -18.93 1.30
C GLN A 200 -0.59 -18.28 1.38
N SER A 201 -0.58 -16.95 1.32
CA SER A 201 0.61 -16.15 1.62
C SER A 201 0.55 -15.69 3.08
N GLU A 202 1.68 -15.70 3.78
CA GLU A 202 1.76 -15.24 5.18
C GLU A 202 1.34 -13.77 5.37
N ALA A 203 1.52 -12.96 4.32
CA ALA A 203 1.11 -11.57 4.26
C ALA A 203 0.25 -11.33 3.01
N VAL A 204 -0.86 -10.61 3.19
CA VAL A 204 -1.84 -10.31 2.14
C VAL A 204 -2.15 -8.81 2.15
N ALA A 205 -2.05 -8.16 1.00
CA ALA A 205 -2.47 -6.76 0.87
C ALA A 205 -3.96 -6.67 0.55
N ALA A 206 -4.69 -5.93 1.37
CA ALA A 206 -6.12 -5.63 1.22
C ALA A 206 -6.34 -4.11 1.20
N LEU A 207 -7.49 -3.69 0.70
CA LEU A 207 -7.92 -2.30 0.67
C LEU A 207 -9.06 -2.12 1.67
N VAL A 208 -9.07 -0.98 2.33
CA VAL A 208 -10.11 -0.56 3.26
C VAL A 208 -10.76 0.70 2.69
N VAL A 209 -12.08 0.68 2.49
CA VAL A 209 -12.81 1.84 1.94
C VAL A 209 -13.25 2.83 3.01
N ASP A 210 -13.54 2.34 4.22
CA ASP A 210 -14.05 3.15 5.33
C ASP A 210 -13.15 3.04 6.57
N ALA A 211 -13.08 4.11 7.36
CA ALA A 211 -12.39 4.05 8.64
C ALA A 211 -13.03 2.99 9.54
N GLY A 212 -12.21 2.23 10.26
CA GLY A 212 -12.71 1.15 11.11
C GLY A 212 -11.58 0.38 11.78
N VAL A 213 -11.85 -0.87 12.12
CA VAL A 213 -10.95 -1.74 12.85
C VAL A 213 -10.74 -3.05 12.11
N VAL A 214 -9.48 -3.47 11.94
CA VAL A 214 -9.12 -4.80 11.46
C VAL A 214 -8.80 -5.74 12.62
N CYS A 215 -9.48 -6.87 12.64
CA CYS A 215 -9.44 -7.89 13.70
C CYS A 215 -8.68 -9.14 13.23
N PRO A 216 -8.04 -9.91 14.13
CA PRO A 216 -8.16 -9.87 15.61
C PRO A 216 -7.28 -8.83 16.32
N GLY A 217 -6.40 -8.11 15.62
CA GLY A 217 -5.44 -7.18 16.24
C GLY A 217 -6.02 -5.86 16.77
N ALA A 218 -7.34 -5.63 16.62
CA ALA A 218 -8.01 -4.36 16.89
C ALA A 218 -7.25 -3.15 16.27
N LEU A 219 -6.70 -3.35 15.08
CA LEU A 219 -5.90 -2.34 14.40
C LEU A 219 -6.83 -1.27 13.81
N GLN A 220 -6.75 -0.05 14.34
CA GLN A 220 -7.45 1.08 13.76
C GLN A 220 -6.84 1.42 12.39
N VAL A 221 -7.71 1.48 11.39
CA VAL A 221 -7.32 1.73 10.00
C VAL A 221 -8.12 2.88 9.42
N SER A 222 -7.45 3.75 8.68
CA SER A 222 -8.09 4.72 7.79
C SER A 222 -8.27 4.13 6.39
N PRO A 223 -9.12 4.74 5.54
CA PRO A 223 -9.25 4.34 4.14
C PRO A 223 -7.89 4.28 3.45
N GLY A 224 -7.60 3.16 2.79
CA GLY A 224 -6.30 2.92 2.18
C GLY A 224 -5.93 1.45 2.08
N VAL A 225 -4.65 1.19 1.88
CA VAL A 225 -4.12 -0.16 1.71
C VAL A 225 -3.49 -0.64 3.02
N VAL A 226 -3.83 -1.86 3.42
CA VAL A 226 -3.33 -2.52 4.63
C VAL A 226 -2.71 -3.87 4.27
N VAL A 227 -1.66 -4.25 4.97
CA VAL A 227 -1.05 -5.58 4.83
C VAL A 227 -1.40 -6.39 6.07
N LEU A 228 -2.11 -7.49 5.85
CA LEU A 228 -2.66 -8.36 6.88
C LEU A 228 -1.82 -9.63 6.96
N ARG A 229 -1.68 -10.17 8.18
CA ARG A 229 -0.97 -11.43 8.43
C ARG A 229 -1.94 -12.42 9.06
N GLY A 230 -2.32 -13.45 8.31
CA GLY A 230 -3.29 -14.46 8.73
C GLY A 230 -4.76 -14.05 8.60
N PRO A 231 -5.69 -14.83 9.19
CA PRO A 231 -7.12 -14.57 9.12
C PRO A 231 -7.48 -13.19 9.69
N SER A 232 -8.35 -12.47 9.00
CA SER A 232 -8.73 -11.11 9.39
C SER A 232 -10.15 -10.79 8.96
N CYS A 233 -10.73 -9.77 9.60
CA CYS A 233 -11.99 -9.18 9.21
C CYS A 233 -11.98 -7.68 9.54
N TRP A 234 -12.93 -6.94 8.97
CA TRP A 234 -13.09 -5.51 9.23
C TRP A 234 -14.40 -5.24 9.96
N SER A 235 -14.39 -4.28 10.88
CA SER A 235 -15.58 -3.80 11.60
C SER A 235 -15.64 -2.27 11.55
N PRO A 236 -16.83 -1.67 11.35
CA PRO A 236 -17.00 -0.22 11.35
C PRO A 236 -16.88 0.39 12.76
N GLY A 237 -17.14 -0.40 13.80
CA GLY A 237 -17.09 0.04 15.19
C GLY A 237 -15.69 -0.03 15.80
N PRO A 238 -15.49 0.55 17.00
CA PRO A 238 -14.20 0.49 17.71
C PRO A 238 -13.86 -0.92 18.25
N GLY A 239 -14.80 -1.88 18.17
CA GLY A 239 -14.63 -3.24 18.66
C GLY A 239 -14.60 -4.28 17.54
N CYS A 240 -14.05 -5.45 17.85
CA CYS A 240 -14.04 -6.58 16.93
C CYS A 240 -15.37 -7.32 16.89
N ALA A 241 -16.35 -6.75 16.18
CA ALA A 241 -17.67 -7.31 15.95
C ALA A 241 -17.76 -8.12 14.63
N CYS A 242 -16.66 -8.74 14.22
CA CYS A 242 -16.59 -9.57 13.02
C CYS A 242 -15.78 -10.85 13.31
N GLU A 243 -16.05 -11.91 12.56
CA GLU A 243 -15.30 -13.17 12.65
C GLU A 243 -14.12 -13.16 11.66
N PRO A 244 -12.86 -13.32 12.12
CA PRO A 244 -11.71 -13.35 11.24
C PRO A 244 -11.77 -14.51 10.24
N GLY A 245 -11.72 -14.19 8.95
CA GLY A 245 -11.72 -15.16 7.86
C GLY A 245 -10.47 -15.08 6.99
N VAL A 246 -10.34 -15.97 6.02
CA VAL A 246 -9.26 -15.88 5.03
C VAL A 246 -9.48 -14.62 4.18
N VAL A 247 -8.53 -13.70 4.21
CA VAL A 247 -8.54 -12.51 3.35
C VAL A 247 -7.67 -12.77 2.13
N GLU A 248 -8.23 -12.51 0.96
CA GLU A 248 -7.54 -12.71 -0.31
C GLU A 248 -6.82 -11.45 -0.80
N PRO A 249 -5.79 -11.59 -1.65
CA PRO A 249 -5.09 -10.46 -2.22
C PRO A 249 -6.03 -9.49 -2.93
N ALA A 250 -5.84 -8.19 -2.71
CA ALA A 250 -6.68 -7.13 -3.26
C ALA A 250 -8.17 -7.20 -2.86
N ALA A 251 -8.51 -7.90 -1.76
CA ALA A 251 -9.83 -7.80 -1.14
C ALA A 251 -10.12 -6.34 -0.76
N VAL A 252 -11.39 -5.95 -0.84
CA VAL A 252 -11.86 -4.62 -0.43
C VAL A 252 -12.77 -4.81 0.77
N LEU A 253 -12.34 -4.32 1.91
CA LEU A 253 -13.00 -4.40 3.20
C LEU A 253 -13.70 -3.07 3.50
N GLY A 254 -14.90 -3.14 4.03
CA GLY A 254 -15.71 -1.97 4.36
C GLY A 254 -17.17 -2.33 4.53
N GLU A 255 -17.99 -1.31 4.70
CA GLU A 255 -19.43 -1.49 4.73
C GLU A 255 -19.93 -1.66 3.30
N ALA A 256 -20.67 -2.74 3.04
CA ALA A 256 -21.28 -2.90 1.72
C ALA A 256 -22.26 -1.74 1.49
N PRO A 257 -22.28 -1.13 0.30
CA PRO A 257 -23.24 -0.08 0.02
C PRO A 257 -24.67 -0.62 0.25
N PRO A 258 -25.58 0.19 0.80
CA PRO A 258 -26.95 -0.22 1.03
C PRO A 258 -27.56 -0.70 -0.29
N LEU A 259 -28.20 -1.86 -0.28
CA LEU A 259 -28.92 -2.36 -1.46
C LEU A 259 -29.94 -1.29 -1.89
N PRO A 260 -30.08 -0.99 -3.19
CA PRO A 260 -31.14 -0.11 -3.65
C PRO A 260 -32.49 -0.68 -3.18
N PRO A 261 -33.47 0.18 -2.82
CA PRO A 261 -34.80 -0.30 -2.49
C PRO A 261 -35.33 -1.15 -3.65
N PRO A 262 -36.09 -2.23 -3.36
CA PRO A 262 -36.70 -3.02 -4.43
C PRO A 262 -37.49 -2.09 -5.34
N PRO A 263 -37.49 -2.32 -6.67
CA PRO A 263 -38.30 -1.52 -7.58
C PRO A 263 -39.72 -1.49 -7.05
N GLU A 264 -40.26 -0.29 -6.86
CA GLU A 264 -41.64 -0.10 -6.45
C GLU A 264 -42.48 -0.88 -7.45
N VAL A 265 -43.18 -1.91 -6.97
CA VAL A 265 -44.04 -2.73 -7.82
C VAL A 265 -45.12 -1.79 -8.33
N GLU A 266 -44.96 -1.36 -9.58
CA GLU A 266 -45.95 -0.53 -10.26
C GLU A 266 -47.30 -1.27 -10.10
N PRO A 267 -48.31 -0.64 -9.48
CA PRO A 267 -49.57 -1.31 -9.25
C PRO A 267 -50.07 -1.85 -10.59
N PRO A 268 -50.57 -3.10 -10.64
CA PRO A 268 -51.00 -3.70 -11.88
C PRO A 268 -51.94 -2.72 -12.58
N LEU A 269 -51.61 -2.39 -13.84
CA LEU A 269 -52.45 -1.55 -14.68
C LEU A 269 -53.90 -2.02 -14.53
N PRO A 270 -54.86 -1.10 -14.33
CA PRO A 270 -56.26 -1.48 -14.17
C PRO A 270 -56.63 -2.39 -15.34
N ALA A 271 -57.22 -3.54 -15.02
CA ALA A 271 -57.66 -4.50 -16.02
C ALA A 271 -58.45 -3.76 -17.10
N PRO A 272 -58.17 -4.03 -18.39
CA PRO A 272 -58.92 -3.40 -19.46
C PRO A 272 -60.43 -3.61 -19.22
N PRO A 273 -61.26 -2.59 -19.46
CA PRO A 273 -62.70 -2.71 -19.26
C PRO A 273 -63.20 -3.94 -20.03
N ALA A 274 -64.01 -4.75 -19.35
CA ALA A 274 -64.64 -5.90 -19.97
C ALA A 274 -65.29 -5.48 -21.29
N PRO A 275 -65.14 -6.25 -22.38
CA PRO A 275 -65.79 -5.95 -23.64
C PRO A 275 -67.28 -5.75 -23.38
N GLY A 276 -67.78 -4.55 -23.68
CA GLY A 276 -69.20 -4.24 -23.59
C GLY A 276 -70.00 -5.20 -24.47
N PRO A 277 -71.27 -5.47 -24.13
CA PRO A 277 -72.13 -6.33 -24.92
C PRO A 277 -72.17 -5.81 -26.37
N ALA A 278 -71.97 -6.73 -27.32
CA ALA A 278 -72.10 -6.44 -28.74
C ALA A 278 -73.49 -5.83 -29.02
N PRO A 279 -73.60 -4.82 -29.89
CA PRO A 279 -74.89 -4.29 -30.29
C PRO A 279 -75.73 -5.41 -30.91
N GLU A 280 -76.95 -5.59 -30.41
CA GLU A 280 -77.95 -6.47 -31.02
C GLU A 280 -78.13 -6.08 -32.48
N GLU A 281 -77.80 -7.01 -33.39
CA GLU A 281 -78.15 -6.91 -34.80
C GLU A 281 -79.68 -6.85 -34.92
N GLY A 282 -80.18 -5.66 -35.25
CA GLY A 282 -81.59 -5.46 -35.56
C GLY A 282 -82.04 -6.36 -36.72
N PRO A 283 -83.30 -6.85 -36.70
CA PRO A 283 -83.78 -7.81 -37.68
C PRO A 283 -83.79 -7.25 -39.11
N PRO A 284 -83.54 -8.10 -40.12
CA PRO A 284 -83.48 -7.70 -41.51
C PRO A 284 -84.83 -7.15 -42.00
N SER A 285 -84.80 -5.93 -42.54
CA SER A 285 -85.94 -5.34 -43.24
C SER A 285 -86.27 -6.17 -44.48
N GLY A 286 -87.48 -6.74 -44.51
CA GLY A 286 -87.99 -7.50 -45.64
C GLY A 286 -88.22 -6.66 -46.89
N PRO A 287 -88.29 -7.29 -48.08
CA PRO A 287 -88.36 -6.60 -49.36
C PRO A 287 -89.72 -5.93 -49.60
N THR A 288 -89.65 -4.72 -50.16
CA THR A 288 -90.79 -3.94 -50.65
C THR A 288 -91.35 -4.57 -51.94
N PRO A 289 -92.66 -4.84 -52.03
CA PRO A 289 -93.28 -5.29 -53.28
C PRO A 289 -93.56 -4.10 -54.21
N THR A 290 -93.22 -4.29 -55.49
CA THR A 290 -93.67 -3.51 -56.67
C THR A 290 -95.12 -3.79 -57.03
#